data_AF-A0A2N1DDA4-F1
#
_entry.id   AF-A0A2N1DDA4-F1
#
_cell.length_a   1.000
_cell.length_b   1.000
_cell.length_c   1.000
_cell.angle_alpha   90.00
_cell.angle_beta   90.00
_cell.angle_gamma   90.00
#
_symmetry.space_group_name_H-M   'P 1'
#
loop_
_entity.id
_entity.type
_entity.pdbx_description
1 polymer ?
#
loop_
_entity_poly.entity_id
_entity_poly.type
_entity_poly.pdbx_seq_one_letter_code
_entity_poly.pdbx_strand_id
1 'polypeptide(L)'
;MNTAIATKLTKNPDGVGISACANIMKLWGFNQAEMAITLGTPKPTLQRYLASPEKTKLNRDALDRVSYVLNIHAGLRMFFSNPENIYGYINMKNSNPLFNSNPPKSMILEGSMENLIAVTKHIYALRGQW
;
A
#
# COMPACT_ATOMS: atom_id res chain seq x y z
N MET A 1 16.66 25.92 -37.46
CA MET A 1 16.53 26.24 -36.03
C MET A 1 15.69 25.15 -35.38
N ASN A 2 16.28 24.38 -34.47
CA ASN A 2 15.64 23.26 -33.79
C ASN A 2 14.67 23.78 -32.73
N THR A 3 13.37 23.52 -32.91
CA THR A 3 12.40 23.64 -31.83
C THR A 3 12.53 22.40 -30.96
N ALA A 4 13.22 22.55 -29.82
CA ALA A 4 13.24 21.54 -28.79
C ALA A 4 11.80 21.24 -28.34
N ILE A 5 11.33 20.04 -28.64
CA ILE A 5 10.11 19.48 -28.08
C ILE A 5 10.42 19.29 -26.60
N ALA A 6 9.98 20.24 -25.77
CA ALA A 6 10.00 20.07 -24.33
C ALA A 6 8.94 19.02 -23.96
N THR A 7 9.28 17.74 -24.13
CA THR A 7 8.51 16.62 -23.60
C THR A 7 8.65 16.68 -22.08
N LYS A 8 7.75 17.40 -21.42
CA LYS A 8 7.56 17.32 -19.99
C LYS A 8 7.27 15.85 -19.70
N LEU A 9 8.26 15.11 -19.18
CA LEU A 9 8.08 13.77 -18.64
C LEU A 9 7.18 13.92 -17.39
N THR A 10 5.88 14.00 -17.62
CA THR A 10 4.88 13.83 -16.56
C THR A 10 5.06 12.40 -16.06
N LYS A 11 5.62 12.23 -14.87
CA LYS A 11 5.79 10.90 -14.26
C LYS A 11 4.45 10.17 -14.30
N ASN A 12 4.46 8.93 -14.79
CA ASN A 12 3.26 8.10 -14.84
C ASN A 12 2.70 7.88 -13.42
N PRO A 13 1.49 8.38 -13.09
CA PRO A 13 0.95 8.36 -11.74
C PRO A 13 0.78 6.92 -11.21
N ASP A 14 0.36 5.99 -12.06
CA ASP A 14 0.21 4.57 -11.71
C ASP A 14 1.55 3.96 -11.29
N GLY A 15 2.59 4.24 -12.08
CA GLY A 15 3.96 3.82 -11.80
C GLY A 15 4.51 4.39 -10.49
N VAL A 16 4.25 5.68 -10.24
CA VAL A 16 4.63 6.35 -8.99
C VAL A 16 3.90 5.71 -7.81
N GLY A 17 2.59 5.52 -7.93
CA GLY A 17 1.74 4.95 -6.89
C GLY A 17 2.16 3.53 -6.50
N ILE A 18 2.35 2.63 -7.47
CA ILE A 18 2.77 1.26 -7.17
C ILE A 18 4.20 1.20 -6.62
N SER A 19 5.10 2.06 -7.07
CA SER A 19 6.47 2.12 -6.54
C SER A 19 6.48 2.58 -5.08
N ALA A 20 5.72 3.61 -4.75
CA ALA A 20 5.57 4.08 -3.37
C ALA A 20 4.93 3.01 -2.48
N CYS A 21 3.85 2.39 -2.94
CA CYS A 21 3.17 1.30 -2.27
C CYS A 21 4.13 0.14 -1.97
N ALA A 22 4.87 -0.34 -2.97
CA ALA A 22 5.81 -1.44 -2.79
C ALA A 22 6.94 -1.09 -1.79
N ASN A 23 7.43 0.15 -1.80
CA ASN A 23 8.44 0.58 -0.82
C ASN A 23 7.90 0.59 0.62
N ILE A 24 6.68 1.07 0.83
CA ILE A 24 6.01 1.02 2.13
C ILE A 24 5.84 -0.43 2.61
N MET A 25 5.33 -1.30 1.73
CA MET A 25 5.13 -2.71 2.06
C MET A 25 6.45 -3.43 2.38
N LYS A 26 7.55 -3.09 1.70
CA LYS A 26 8.90 -3.58 2.06
C LYS A 26 9.30 -3.14 3.47
N LEU A 27 9.04 -1.89 3.84
CA LEU A 27 9.33 -1.39 5.20
C LEU A 27 8.47 -2.07 6.26
N TRP A 28 7.25 -2.50 5.91
CA TRP A 28 6.41 -3.37 6.74
C TRP A 28 6.83 -4.84 6.69
N GLY A 29 7.91 -5.20 6.00
CA GLY A 29 8.40 -6.58 5.93
C GLY A 29 7.54 -7.52 5.08
N PHE A 30 6.84 -7.00 4.05
CA PHE A 30 6.17 -7.84 3.07
C PHE A 30 7.18 -8.37 2.05
N ASN A 31 7.05 -9.62 1.66
CA ASN A 31 7.74 -10.19 0.50
C ASN A 31 6.90 -10.01 -0.78
N GLN A 32 7.46 -10.35 -1.95
CA GLN A 32 6.76 -10.15 -3.24
C GLN A 32 5.47 -10.97 -3.39
N ALA A 33 5.39 -12.16 -2.80
CA ALA A 33 4.17 -12.97 -2.85
C ALA A 33 3.07 -12.36 -1.99
N GLU A 34 3.42 -11.89 -0.80
CA GLU A 34 2.53 -11.13 0.09
C GLU A 34 2.04 -9.84 -0.57
N MET A 35 2.93 -9.09 -1.25
CA MET A 35 2.53 -7.90 -2.01
C MET A 35 1.53 -8.22 -3.12
N ALA A 36 1.76 -9.30 -3.87
CA ALA A 36 0.86 -9.74 -4.93
C ALA A 36 -0.54 -10.08 -4.39
N ILE A 37 -0.62 -10.75 -3.23
CA ILE A 37 -1.88 -11.05 -2.54
C ILE A 37 -2.61 -9.76 -2.15
N THR A 38 -1.92 -8.85 -1.45
CA THR A 38 -2.52 -7.59 -0.99
C THR A 38 -3.02 -6.73 -2.16
N LEU A 39 -2.25 -6.66 -3.25
CA LEU A 39 -2.56 -5.85 -4.42
C LEU A 39 -3.50 -6.55 -5.42
N GLY A 40 -4.01 -7.74 -5.11
CA GLY A 40 -4.92 -8.48 -6.00
C GLY A 40 -4.31 -8.75 -7.38
N THR A 41 -2.97 -8.78 -7.46
CA THR A 41 -2.23 -8.76 -8.72
C THR A 41 -1.30 -9.96 -8.80
N PRO A 42 -1.32 -10.76 -9.88
CA PRO A 42 -0.39 -11.86 -10.04
C PRO A 42 1.07 -11.43 -9.91
N LYS A 43 1.89 -12.22 -9.21
CA LYS A 43 3.30 -11.89 -8.95
C LYS A 43 4.10 -11.50 -10.22
N PRO A 44 3.97 -12.16 -11.38
CA PRO A 44 4.67 -11.74 -12.60
C PRO A 44 4.22 -10.36 -13.10
N THR A 45 2.94 -10.04 -12.94
CA THR A 45 2.39 -8.72 -13.29
C THR A 45 2.91 -7.65 -12.36
N LEU A 46 2.96 -7.92 -11.04
CA LEU A 46 3.57 -7.02 -10.07
C LEU A 46 5.04 -6.77 -10.40
N GLN A 47 5.81 -7.82 -10.71
CA GLN A 47 7.22 -7.69 -11.11
C GLN A 47 7.38 -6.80 -12.34
N ARG A 48 6.53 -6.98 -13.36
CA ARG A 48 6.53 -6.13 -14.56
C ARG A 48 6.24 -4.66 -14.23
N TYR A 49 5.27 -4.39 -13.36
CA TYR A 49 4.97 -3.03 -12.93
C TYR A 49 6.16 -2.37 -12.22
N LEU A 50 6.84 -3.10 -11.34
CA LEU A 50 7.99 -2.59 -10.61
C LEU A 50 9.26 -2.45 -11.46
N ALA A 51 9.40 -3.26 -12.51
CA ALA A 51 10.54 -3.20 -13.44
C ALA A 51 10.44 -2.05 -14.46
N SER A 52 9.22 -1.62 -14.80
CA SER A 52 8.99 -0.48 -15.72
C SER A 52 7.83 0.40 -15.24
N PRO A 53 7.99 1.12 -14.12
CA PRO A 53 6.94 1.96 -13.55
C PRO A 53 6.42 3.01 -14.53
N GLU A 54 7.30 3.56 -15.36
CA GLU A 54 6.96 4.57 -16.36
C GLU A 54 5.96 4.07 -17.42
N LYS A 55 5.88 2.76 -17.65
CA LYS A 55 4.95 2.11 -18.58
C LYS A 55 3.76 1.42 -17.89
N THR A 56 3.68 1.50 -16.57
CA THR A 56 2.67 0.79 -15.80
C THR A 56 1.28 1.37 -16.04
N LYS A 57 0.28 0.50 -16.18
CA LYS A 57 -1.12 0.88 -16.15
C LYS A 57 -1.85 -0.08 -15.24
N LEU A 58 -2.32 0.42 -14.10
CA LEU A 58 -3.06 -0.38 -13.14
C LEU A 58 -4.50 -0.55 -13.63
N ASN A 59 -5.09 -1.70 -13.33
CA ASN A 59 -6.53 -1.83 -13.41
C ASN A 59 -7.17 -1.16 -12.18
N ARG A 60 -8.49 -0.98 -12.20
CA ARG A 60 -9.21 -0.30 -11.13
C ARG A 60 -9.00 -0.94 -9.75
N ASP A 61 -9.11 -2.27 -9.67
CA ASP A 61 -8.93 -3.01 -8.41
C ASP A 61 -7.52 -2.78 -7.81
N ALA A 62 -6.47 -2.91 -8.63
CA ALA A 62 -5.10 -2.67 -8.18
C ALA A 62 -4.88 -1.21 -7.76
N LEU A 63 -5.46 -0.24 -8.47
CA LEU A 63 -5.37 1.17 -8.11
C LEU A 63 -6.07 1.48 -6.77
N ASP A 64 -7.24 0.89 -6.54
CA ASP A 64 -7.97 1.01 -5.27
C ASP A 64 -7.15 0.40 -4.12
N ARG A 65 -6.59 -0.80 -4.31
CA ARG A 65 -5.72 -1.47 -3.31
C ARG A 65 -4.45 -0.68 -3.00
N VAL A 66 -3.80 -0.13 -4.02
CA VAL A 66 -2.66 0.79 -3.85
C VAL A 66 -3.09 1.98 -2.99
N SER A 67 -4.24 2.58 -3.28
CA SER A 67 -4.77 3.71 -2.52
C SER A 67 -5.00 3.37 -1.04
N TYR A 68 -5.56 2.19 -0.73
CA TYR A 68 -5.74 1.75 0.66
C TYR A 68 -4.42 1.54 1.39
N VAL A 69 -3.42 0.91 0.77
CA VAL A 69 -2.10 0.74 1.38
C VAL A 69 -1.44 2.08 1.69
N LEU A 70 -1.49 3.03 0.74
CA LEU A 70 -0.98 4.39 0.95
C LEU A 70 -1.73 5.10 2.09
N ASN A 71 -3.05 4.94 2.16
CA ASN A 71 -3.90 5.54 3.20
C ASN A 71 -3.64 4.94 4.59
N ILE A 72 -3.38 3.64 4.70
CA ILE A 72 -2.98 2.99 5.96
C ILE A 72 -1.68 3.62 6.46
N HIS A 73 -0.66 3.73 5.60
CA HIS A 73 0.60 4.36 5.99
C HIS A 73 0.44 5.84 6.35
N ALA A 74 -0.32 6.61 5.56
CA ALA A 74 -0.61 8.00 5.87
C ALA A 74 -1.29 8.13 7.24
N GLY A 75 -2.23 7.23 7.55
CA GLY A 75 -2.90 7.21 8.85
C GLY A 75 -1.97 6.89 10.01
N LEU A 76 -1.09 5.90 9.85
CA LEU A 76 -0.07 5.57 10.85
C LEU A 76 0.89 6.74 11.11
N ARG A 77 1.33 7.43 10.05
CA ARG A 77 2.19 8.63 10.15
C ARG A 77 1.55 9.80 10.88
N MET A 78 0.23 9.89 10.88
CA MET A 78 -0.50 10.92 11.61
C MET A 78 -0.66 10.57 13.09
N PHE A 79 -0.77 9.28 13.42
CA PHE A 79 -0.98 8.83 14.78
C PHE A 79 0.34 8.63 15.55
N PHE A 80 1.38 8.13 14.89
CA PHE A 80 2.67 7.84 15.50
C PHE A 80 3.73 8.86 15.07
N SER A 81 4.54 9.32 16.03
CA SER A 81 5.70 10.17 15.78
C SER A 81 7.00 9.37 15.59
N ASN A 82 7.08 8.15 16.13
CA ASN A 82 8.28 7.31 16.07
C ASN A 82 8.23 6.35 14.86
N PRO A 83 9.35 6.19 14.11
CA PRO A 83 9.41 5.29 12.96
C PRO A 83 9.12 3.82 13.29
N GLU A 84 9.48 3.38 14.49
CA GLU A 84 9.27 1.99 14.94
C GLU A 84 7.79 1.61 14.86
N ASN A 85 6.89 2.45 15.37
CA ASN A 85 5.45 2.18 15.32
C ASN A 85 4.86 2.44 13.93
N ILE A 86 5.33 3.45 13.20
CA ILE A 86 4.89 3.74 11.82
C ILE A 86 5.08 2.51 10.92
N TYR A 87 6.22 1.83 11.03
CA TYR A 87 6.56 0.68 10.20
C TYR A 87 6.32 -0.67 10.89
N GLY A 88 6.24 -0.70 12.22
CA GLY A 88 6.05 -1.91 13.02
C GLY A 88 4.60 -2.26 13.28
N TYR A 89 3.68 -1.29 13.36
CA TYR A 89 2.29 -1.53 13.81
C TYR A 89 1.58 -2.63 13.02
N ILE A 90 1.80 -2.70 11.70
CA ILE A 90 1.19 -3.71 10.83
C ILE A 90 1.59 -5.15 11.22
N ASN A 91 2.73 -5.34 11.87
CA ASN A 91 3.24 -6.62 12.34
C ASN A 91 3.01 -6.87 13.85
N MET A 92 2.56 -5.86 14.60
CA MET A 92 2.34 -5.99 16.04
C MET A 92 1.03 -6.72 16.32
N LYS A 93 1.03 -7.62 17.31
CA LYS A 93 -0.21 -8.21 17.82
C LYS A 93 -1.17 -7.10 18.24
N ASN A 94 -2.42 -7.22 17.82
CA ASN A 94 -3.42 -6.21 18.09
C ASN A 94 -4.62 -6.83 18.81
N SER A 95 -4.85 -6.41 20.05
CA SER A 95 -5.93 -6.91 20.89
C SER A 95 -7.30 -6.31 20.55
N ASN A 96 -7.40 -5.42 19.55
CA ASN A 96 -8.70 -4.97 19.07
C ASN A 96 -9.49 -6.19 18.50
N PRO A 97 -10.79 -6.32 18.81
CA PRO A 97 -11.61 -7.43 18.34
C PRO A 97 -11.56 -7.67 16.82
N LEU A 98 -11.36 -6.61 16.02
CA LEU A 98 -11.21 -6.72 14.57
C LEU A 98 -10.12 -7.70 14.15
N PHE A 99 -9.03 -7.77 14.91
CA PHE A 99 -7.86 -8.58 14.54
C PHE A 99 -7.78 -9.90 15.30
N ASN A 100 -8.69 -10.19 16.24
CA ASN A 100 -8.67 -11.42 17.03
C ASN A 100 -7.28 -11.72 17.67
N SER A 101 -6.62 -10.71 18.24
CA SER A 101 -5.25 -10.81 18.80
C SER A 101 -4.13 -11.13 17.79
N ASN A 102 -4.42 -11.13 16.48
CA ASN A 102 -3.44 -11.24 15.42
C ASN A 102 -2.93 -9.87 14.98
N PRO A 103 -1.81 -9.81 14.24
CA PRO A 103 -1.38 -8.56 13.62
C PRO A 103 -2.29 -8.16 12.45
N PRO A 104 -2.44 -6.85 12.15
CA PRO A 104 -3.16 -6.37 10.97
C PRO A 104 -2.68 -7.02 9.66
N LYS A 105 -1.38 -7.34 9.56
CA LYS A 105 -0.79 -8.08 8.44
C LYS A 105 -1.54 -9.37 8.14
N SER A 106 -1.92 -10.16 9.14
CA SER A 106 -2.61 -11.44 8.91
C SER A 106 -3.92 -11.24 8.16
N MET A 107 -4.72 -10.25 8.59
CA MET A 107 -6.00 -9.93 7.97
C MET A 107 -5.82 -9.37 6.54
N ILE A 108 -4.81 -8.53 6.32
CA ILE A 108 -4.44 -8.03 4.98
C ILE A 108 -4.06 -9.17 4.02
N LEU A 109 -3.37 -10.19 4.54
CA LEU A 109 -2.90 -11.34 3.75
C LEU A 109 -3.99 -12.36 3.41
N GLU A 110 -5.19 -12.22 3.95
CA GLU A 110 -6.36 -12.95 3.42
C GLU A 110 -6.74 -12.47 2.01
N GLY A 111 -6.25 -11.31 1.56
CA GLY A 111 -6.37 -10.82 0.18
C GLY A 111 -7.70 -10.14 -0.17
N SER A 112 -8.68 -10.17 0.75
CA SER A 112 -9.97 -9.51 0.56
C SER A 112 -9.83 -7.97 0.54
N MET A 113 -10.54 -7.32 -0.38
CA MET A 113 -10.68 -5.86 -0.40
C MET A 113 -11.35 -5.35 0.88
N GLU A 114 -12.33 -6.08 1.39
CA GLU A 114 -13.07 -5.70 2.60
C GLU A 114 -12.15 -5.63 3.82
N ASN A 115 -11.17 -6.53 3.91
CA ASN A 115 -10.17 -6.53 4.97
C ASN A 115 -9.25 -5.30 4.90
N LEU A 116 -8.80 -4.91 3.70
CA LEU A 116 -8.03 -3.69 3.51
C LEU A 116 -8.83 -2.44 3.91
N ILE A 117 -10.11 -2.40 3.55
CA ILE A 117 -11.02 -1.32 3.95
C ILE A 117 -11.18 -1.30 5.48
N ALA A 118 -11.42 -2.45 6.10
CA ALA A 118 -11.62 -2.56 7.55
C ALA A 118 -10.37 -2.12 8.32
N VAL A 119 -9.18 -2.53 7.89
CA VAL A 119 -7.91 -2.09 8.48
C VAL A 119 -7.74 -0.58 8.31
N THR A 120 -8.01 -0.04 7.12
CA THR A 120 -7.95 1.41 6.88
C THR A 120 -8.89 2.16 7.81
N LYS A 121 -10.15 1.72 7.93
CA LYS A 121 -11.13 2.29 8.87
C LYS A 121 -10.63 2.26 10.30
N HIS A 122 -10.12 1.13 10.77
CA HIS A 122 -9.55 1.00 12.11
C HIS A 122 -8.42 2.02 12.35
N ILE A 123 -7.46 2.14 11.44
CA ILE A 123 -6.34 3.08 11.57
C ILE A 123 -6.82 4.53 11.66
N TYR A 124 -7.80 4.91 10.85
CA TYR A 124 -8.37 6.24 10.93
C TYR A 124 -9.22 6.39 12.20
N ALA A 125 -9.91 5.35 12.72
CA ALA A 125 -10.68 5.44 13.96
C ALA A 125 -9.82 5.68 15.21
N LEU A 126 -8.56 5.22 15.21
CA LEU A 126 -7.59 5.55 16.26
C LEU A 126 -7.42 7.08 16.47
N ARG A 127 -7.78 7.88 15.47
CA ARG A 127 -7.70 9.35 15.53
C ARG A 127 -9.00 10.02 16.00
N GLY A 128 -10.08 9.27 16.22
CA GLY A 128 -11.41 9.84 16.48
C GLY A 128 -12.05 10.55 15.28
N GLN A 129 -11.57 10.31 14.05
CA GLN A 129 -12.24 10.75 12.82
C GLN A 129 -12.78 9.52 12.11
N TRP A 130 -14.02 9.18 12.41
CA TRP A 130 -14.99 8.49 11.53
C TRP A 130 -16.38 8.88 11.97
#